data_AF-A0A0W0UA59-F1
#
_entry.id   AF-A0A0W0UA59-F1
#
_cell.length_a   1.000
_cell.length_b   1.000
_cell.length_c   1.000
_cell.angle_alpha   90.00
_cell.angle_beta   90.00
_cell.angle_gamma   90.00
#
_symmetry.space_group_name_H-M   'P 1'
#
loop_
_entity.id
_entity.type
_entity.pdbx_description
1 polymer ?
#
loop_
_entity_poly.entity_id
_entity_poly.type
_entity_poly.pdbx_seq_one_letter_code
_entity_poly.pdbx_strand_id
1 'polypeptide(L)'
;MGFFRLIGGMAFLSLLTLTASADNGAKQNAFRSFWHPTYHGKRLDYCSLDGKKCGMPIANAYCRAMGYARADQMVKAPNLGMTHYIGTPAHCKGWRCNGFMLIDCVEKLSHTPPASWHYRLRDFVYPRHSNYRISWCYDGDKGCGKRAAHSFCRRMGYLEAKSYKVQEHVPATKALGTDELCFGNDCRGFLHIACAR
;
A
#
# COMPACT_ATOMS: atom_id res chain seq x y z
N MET A 1 -86.16 0.63 -32.65
CA MET A 1 -85.36 0.60 -31.42
C MET A 1 -84.08 -0.19 -31.70
N GLY A 2 -82.92 0.44 -31.49
CA GLY A 2 -81.67 -0.24 -31.11
C GLY A 2 -80.85 -0.97 -32.19
N PHE A 3 -80.02 -0.23 -32.92
CA PHE A 3 -78.75 -0.70 -33.47
C PHE A 3 -77.75 -0.97 -32.32
N PHE A 4 -76.95 -2.05 -32.37
CA PHE A 4 -75.47 -1.97 -32.31
C PHE A 4 -74.81 -3.34 -32.54
N ARG A 5 -73.99 -3.44 -33.59
CA ARG A 5 -72.98 -4.48 -33.81
C ARG A 5 -71.75 -4.12 -32.97
N LEU A 6 -71.12 -5.10 -32.31
CA LEU A 6 -69.77 -4.93 -31.78
C LEU A 6 -68.85 -6.02 -32.34
N ILE A 7 -67.97 -5.52 -33.20
CA ILE A 7 -66.87 -6.19 -33.88
C ILE A 7 -65.65 -6.16 -32.96
N GLY A 8 -64.90 -7.27 -32.92
CA GLY A 8 -63.44 -7.27 -33.00
C GLY A 8 -62.63 -6.76 -31.81
N GLY A 9 -61.77 -7.64 -31.28
CA GLY A 9 -60.67 -7.23 -30.41
C GLY A 9 -59.80 -8.40 -29.99
N MET A 10 -59.05 -8.99 -30.92
CA MET A 10 -57.90 -9.84 -30.57
C MET A 10 -56.89 -8.99 -29.81
N ALA A 11 -56.85 -9.11 -28.49
CA ALA A 11 -55.81 -8.53 -27.67
C ALA A 11 -54.52 -9.36 -27.85
N PHE A 12 -53.67 -8.94 -28.78
CA PHE A 12 -52.28 -9.39 -28.89
C PHE A 12 -51.54 -8.95 -27.61
N LEU A 13 -51.34 -9.87 -26.66
CA LEU A 13 -50.40 -9.69 -25.55
C LEU A 13 -48.97 -9.72 -26.11
N SER A 14 -48.45 -8.55 -26.48
CA SER A 14 -47.03 -8.38 -26.78
C SER A 14 -46.22 -8.58 -25.51
N LEU A 15 -45.58 -9.75 -25.39
CA LEU A 15 -44.53 -10.00 -24.41
C LEU A 15 -43.39 -9.00 -24.61
N LEU A 16 -43.32 -8.01 -23.72
CA LEU A 16 -42.13 -7.18 -23.53
C LEU A 16 -41.00 -8.07 -22.98
N THR A 17 -40.18 -8.63 -23.87
CA THR A 17 -38.91 -9.24 -23.49
C THR A 17 -37.96 -8.13 -23.05
N LEU A 18 -37.81 -7.94 -21.73
CA LEU A 18 -36.71 -7.14 -21.18
C LEU A 18 -35.41 -7.90 -21.46
N THR A 19 -34.69 -7.52 -22.51
CA THR A 19 -33.29 -7.89 -22.67
C THR A 19 -32.47 -7.05 -21.69
N ALA A 20 -32.15 -7.62 -20.54
CA ALA A 20 -31.15 -7.05 -19.64
C ALA A 20 -29.77 -7.16 -20.30
N SER A 21 -29.31 -6.09 -20.93
CA SER A 21 -27.93 -5.95 -21.36
C SER A 21 -27.05 -5.78 -20.12
N ALA A 22 -26.46 -6.87 -19.64
CA ALA A 22 -25.41 -6.80 -18.61
C ALA A 22 -24.12 -6.27 -19.25
N ASP A 23 -23.90 -4.97 -19.15
CA ASP A 23 -22.63 -4.33 -19.52
C ASP A 23 -21.55 -4.68 -18.48
N ASN A 24 -20.93 -5.86 -18.62
CA ASN A 24 -19.84 -6.33 -17.77
C ASN A 24 -18.48 -5.80 -18.27
N GLY A 25 -18.31 -4.49 -18.28
CA GLY A 25 -17.07 -3.82 -18.68
C GLY A 25 -16.56 -2.75 -17.71
N ALA A 26 -17.25 -2.49 -16.59
CA ALA A 26 -16.83 -1.47 -15.65
C ALA A 26 -15.58 -1.90 -14.87
N LYS A 27 -14.43 -1.27 -15.16
CA LYS A 27 -13.22 -1.34 -14.34
C LYS A 27 -13.59 -1.02 -12.89
N GLN A 28 -13.65 -2.03 -12.04
CA GLN A 28 -14.05 -1.85 -10.65
C GLN A 28 -12.91 -1.17 -9.90
N ASN A 29 -13.17 0.00 -9.34
CA ASN A 29 -12.22 0.65 -8.42
C ASN A 29 -12.40 0.03 -7.04
N ALA A 30 -11.31 -0.43 -6.43
CA ALA A 30 -11.27 -0.75 -5.01
C ALA A 30 -10.85 0.50 -4.22
N PHE A 31 -11.40 0.66 -3.02
CA PHE A 31 -11.10 1.79 -2.15
C PHE A 31 -10.55 1.28 -0.82
N ARG A 32 -9.54 2.00 -0.30
CA ARG A 32 -8.99 1.78 1.04
C ARG A 32 -8.97 3.08 1.81
N SER A 33 -9.67 3.10 2.93
CA SER A 33 -9.67 4.20 3.90
C SER A 33 -8.51 4.10 4.87
N PHE A 34 -7.74 5.17 5.00
CA PHE A 34 -6.71 5.35 6.01
C PHE A 34 -7.18 6.39 7.02
N TRP A 35 -7.59 5.91 8.19
CA TRP A 35 -7.90 6.76 9.34
C TRP A 35 -6.63 7.16 10.07
N HIS A 36 -6.53 8.44 10.42
CA HIS A 36 -5.37 9.03 11.06
C HIS A 36 -4.04 8.64 10.39
N PRO A 37 -3.89 8.82 9.06
CA PRO A 37 -2.75 8.33 8.30
C PRO A 37 -1.42 8.80 8.90
N THR A 38 -0.47 7.87 8.92
CA THR A 38 0.87 8.06 9.48
C THR A 38 1.93 7.77 8.44
N TYR A 39 3.00 8.56 8.44
CA TYR A 39 4.19 8.35 7.63
C TYR A 39 5.41 8.30 8.54
N HIS A 40 6.22 7.24 8.42
CA HIS A 40 7.31 6.93 9.36
C HIS A 40 6.89 6.99 10.84
N GLY A 41 5.71 6.44 11.16
CA GLY A 41 5.19 6.34 12.53
C GLY A 41 4.67 7.65 13.14
N LYS A 42 4.62 8.75 12.38
CA LYS A 42 4.08 10.04 12.82
C LYS A 42 2.90 10.49 11.96
N ARG A 43 2.02 11.34 12.48
CA ARG A 43 0.87 11.89 11.74
C ARG A 43 1.35 12.59 10.46
N LEU A 44 0.78 12.24 9.32
CA LEU A 44 1.10 12.88 8.04
C LEU A 44 0.69 14.35 8.06
N ASP A 45 1.59 15.24 7.63
CA ASP A 45 1.29 16.67 7.47
C ASP A 45 0.36 16.92 6.28
N TYR A 46 -0.55 17.89 6.42
CA TYR A 46 -1.52 18.25 5.39
C TYR A 46 -0.87 18.94 4.18
N CYS A 47 0.29 19.57 4.35
CA CYS A 47 0.99 20.35 3.35
C CYS A 47 2.39 19.80 3.06
N SER A 48 3.01 20.28 1.99
CA SER A 48 4.44 20.17 1.74
C SER A 48 5.23 21.09 2.67
N LEU A 49 6.53 20.83 2.81
CA LEU A 49 7.43 21.62 3.66
C LEU A 49 7.42 23.13 3.34
N ASP A 50 7.29 23.49 2.06
CA ASP A 50 7.22 24.88 1.60
C ASP A 50 5.80 25.47 1.63
N GLY A 51 4.80 24.70 2.09
CA GLY A 51 3.40 25.12 2.16
C GLY A 51 2.70 25.29 0.81
N LYS A 52 3.38 25.05 -0.33
CA LYS A 52 2.83 25.32 -1.66
C LYS A 52 1.82 24.27 -2.13
N LYS A 53 1.91 23.04 -1.62
CA LYS A 53 1.02 21.92 -1.99
C LYS A 53 0.36 21.39 -0.73
N CYS A 54 -0.96 21.45 -0.66
CA CYS A 54 -1.72 20.98 0.50
C CYS A 54 -2.92 20.12 0.08
N GLY A 55 -3.32 19.20 0.96
CA GLY A 55 -4.48 18.34 0.74
C GLY A 55 -4.21 17.28 -0.32
N MET A 56 -4.98 17.30 -1.42
CA MET A 56 -5.02 16.23 -2.41
C MET A 56 -3.65 15.85 -3.03
N PRO A 57 -2.73 16.79 -3.34
CA PRO A 57 -1.39 16.41 -3.81
C PRO A 57 -0.60 15.59 -2.79
N ILE A 58 -0.71 15.91 -1.51
CA ILE A 58 -0.06 15.17 -0.42
C ILE A 58 -0.76 13.82 -0.18
N ALA A 59 -2.10 13.80 -0.22
CA ALA A 59 -2.88 12.57 -0.13
C ALA A 59 -2.55 11.60 -1.28
N ASN A 60 -2.40 12.11 -2.50
CA ASN A 60 -1.97 11.33 -3.66
C ASN A 60 -0.56 10.76 -3.48
N ALA A 61 0.38 11.57 -3.00
CA ALA A 61 1.74 11.11 -2.70
C ALA A 61 1.72 10.01 -1.63
N TYR A 62 0.89 10.17 -0.59
CA TYR A 62 0.70 9.18 0.45
C TYR A 62 0.12 7.87 -0.11
N CYS A 63 -0.97 7.93 -0.87
CA CYS A 63 -1.58 6.74 -1.48
C CYS A 63 -0.59 5.99 -2.38
N ARG A 64 0.21 6.71 -3.20
CA ARG A 64 1.26 6.09 -4.02
C ARG A 64 2.37 5.46 -3.18
N ALA A 65 2.79 6.11 -2.10
CA ALA A 65 3.75 5.53 -1.16
C ALA A 65 3.20 4.26 -0.46
N MET A 66 1.87 4.17 -0.30
CA MET A 66 1.18 2.98 0.22
C MET A 66 0.86 1.93 -0.85
N GLY A 67 1.20 2.17 -2.12
CA GLY A 67 0.98 1.22 -3.23
C GLY A 67 -0.32 1.39 -4.02
N TYR A 68 -1.09 2.44 -3.75
CA TYR A 68 -2.34 2.73 -4.45
C TYR A 68 -2.12 3.70 -5.62
N ALA A 69 -3.09 3.81 -6.53
CA ALA A 69 -2.95 4.65 -7.71
C ALA A 69 -3.00 6.15 -7.38
N ARG A 70 -3.96 6.54 -6.54
CA ARG A 70 -4.21 7.94 -6.13
C ARG A 70 -5.13 7.99 -4.91
N ALA A 71 -5.27 9.17 -4.31
CA ALA A 71 -6.36 9.46 -3.41
C ALA A 71 -7.65 9.72 -4.20
N ASP A 72 -8.79 9.44 -3.59
CA ASP A 72 -10.12 9.83 -4.04
C ASP A 72 -10.68 10.97 -3.21
N GLN A 73 -10.62 10.80 -1.89
CA GLN A 73 -11.14 11.75 -0.91
C GLN A 73 -10.15 11.92 0.23
N MET A 74 -10.26 13.07 0.90
CA MET A 74 -9.47 13.37 2.07
C MET A 74 -10.23 14.30 3.00
N VAL A 75 -10.01 14.13 4.30
CA VAL A 75 -10.56 14.98 5.35
C VAL A 75 -9.40 15.55 6.15
N LYS A 76 -9.37 16.87 6.31
CA LYS A 76 -8.35 17.57 7.10
C LYS A 76 -8.59 17.39 8.60
N ALA A 77 -7.52 17.12 9.33
CA ALA A 77 -7.49 17.19 10.80
C ALA A 77 -6.72 18.44 11.23
N PRO A 78 -7.38 19.48 11.77
CA PRO A 78 -6.71 20.70 12.18
C PRO A 78 -5.95 20.53 13.51
N ASN A 79 -4.97 21.41 13.73
CA ASN A 79 -4.35 21.67 15.04
C ASN A 79 -3.83 20.43 15.79
N LEU A 80 -3.14 19.52 15.08
CA LEU A 80 -2.60 18.29 15.66
C LEU A 80 -1.36 18.50 16.52
N GLY A 81 -0.72 19.67 16.43
CA GLY A 81 0.46 20.01 17.22
C GLY A 81 1.78 19.40 16.70
N MET A 82 1.75 18.18 16.15
CA MET A 82 2.91 17.52 15.56
C MET A 82 2.54 16.67 14.35
N THR A 83 3.23 16.91 13.24
CA THR A 83 3.03 16.21 11.97
C THR A 83 4.35 16.06 11.20
N HIS A 84 4.37 15.20 10.18
CA HIS A 84 5.54 14.86 9.40
C HIS A 84 5.31 15.08 7.92
N TYR A 85 6.20 15.84 7.27
CA TYR A 85 6.11 16.13 5.85
C TYR A 85 6.47 14.89 5.02
N ILE A 86 5.66 14.56 4.02
CA ILE A 86 5.94 13.41 3.16
C ILE A 86 7.20 13.64 2.31
N GLY A 87 8.02 12.60 2.13
CA GLY A 87 9.21 12.66 1.28
C GLY A 87 10.40 13.46 1.86
N THR A 88 10.32 13.92 3.12
CA THR A 88 11.41 14.64 3.79
C THR A 88 11.55 14.14 5.23
N PRO A 89 12.71 14.32 5.90
CA PRO A 89 12.85 14.04 7.33
C PRO A 89 12.27 15.16 8.23
N ALA A 90 11.77 16.25 7.65
CA ALA A 90 11.28 17.40 8.40
C ALA A 90 9.91 17.15 9.03
N HIS A 91 9.63 17.86 10.12
CA HIS A 91 8.38 17.78 10.86
C HIS A 91 7.83 19.17 11.18
N CYS A 92 6.52 19.29 11.25
CA CYS A 92 5.85 20.48 11.75
C CYS A 92 5.63 20.32 13.26
N LYS A 93 5.91 21.40 14.02
CA LYS A 93 5.61 21.52 15.45
C LYS A 93 4.83 22.81 15.71
N GLY A 94 3.79 22.72 16.52
CA GLY A 94 2.97 23.85 16.94
C GLY A 94 1.51 23.75 16.49
N TRP A 95 0.68 24.65 16.99
CA TRP A 95 -0.78 24.63 16.79
C TRP A 95 -1.21 24.76 15.31
N ARG A 96 -0.37 25.33 14.44
CA ARG A 96 -0.65 25.49 13.01
C ARG A 96 -0.47 24.19 12.21
N CYS A 97 0.07 23.14 12.84
CA CYS A 97 0.33 21.86 12.20
C CYS A 97 -0.98 21.09 12.03
N ASN A 98 -1.30 20.81 10.78
CA ASN A 98 -2.51 20.10 10.40
C ASN A 98 -2.12 18.78 9.75
N GLY A 99 -2.98 17.78 9.86
CA GLY A 99 -2.81 16.53 9.15
C GLY A 99 -4.09 16.10 8.45
N PHE A 100 -4.20 14.81 8.22
CA PHE A 100 -5.40 14.20 7.65
C PHE A 100 -6.13 13.40 8.71
N MET A 101 -7.44 13.56 8.80
CA MET A 101 -8.33 12.66 9.55
C MET A 101 -8.51 11.35 8.78
N LEU A 102 -8.75 11.48 7.46
CA LEU A 102 -9.02 10.38 6.56
C LEU A 102 -8.34 10.65 5.21
N ILE A 103 -7.81 9.61 4.59
CA ILE A 103 -7.48 9.58 3.16
C ILE A 103 -8.06 8.28 2.59
N ASP A 104 -8.89 8.41 1.55
CA ASP A 104 -9.36 7.26 0.77
C ASP A 104 -8.47 7.09 -0.45
N CYS A 105 -7.84 5.93 -0.57
CA CYS A 105 -6.98 5.58 -1.69
C CYS A 105 -7.70 4.65 -2.65
N VAL A 106 -7.51 4.89 -3.95
CA VAL A 106 -8.08 4.07 -5.03
C VAL A 106 -7.04 3.11 -5.58
N GLU A 107 -7.44 1.86 -5.75
CA GLU A 107 -6.76 0.86 -6.55
C GLU A 107 -7.63 0.49 -7.75
N LYS A 108 -7.02 0.40 -8.93
CA LYS A 108 -7.73 -0.11 -10.11
C LYS A 108 -7.67 -1.63 -10.06
N LEU A 109 -8.80 -2.28 -9.79
CA LEU A 109 -8.85 -3.72 -9.92
C LEU A 109 -8.76 -4.05 -11.41
N SER A 110 -7.74 -4.81 -11.77
CA SER A 110 -7.63 -5.35 -13.11
C SER A 110 -8.28 -6.72 -13.14
N HIS A 111 -9.16 -6.95 -14.12
CA HIS A 111 -9.66 -8.29 -14.44
C HIS A 111 -8.58 -9.18 -15.06
N THR A 112 -7.48 -8.58 -15.54
CA THR A 112 -6.25 -9.33 -15.79
C THR A 112 -5.52 -9.50 -14.45
N PRO A 113 -5.47 -10.72 -13.88
CA PRO A 113 -4.64 -10.94 -12.71
C PRO A 113 -3.21 -10.51 -13.05
N PRO A 114 -2.48 -9.86 -12.12
CA PRO A 114 -1.05 -9.64 -12.28
C PRO A 114 -0.40 -10.93 -12.73
N ALA A 115 0.50 -10.84 -13.70
CA ALA A 115 1.14 -12.03 -14.26
C ALA A 115 1.64 -12.92 -13.12
N SER A 116 1.50 -14.24 -13.23
CA SER A 116 1.71 -15.16 -12.10
C SER A 116 3.11 -15.08 -11.48
N TRP A 117 4.08 -14.45 -12.16
CA TRP A 117 5.40 -14.13 -11.62
C TRP A 117 5.41 -12.96 -10.61
N HIS A 118 4.41 -12.07 -10.63
CA HIS A 118 4.30 -10.91 -9.74
C HIS A 118 3.98 -11.30 -8.28
N TYR A 119 3.42 -12.50 -8.09
CA TYR A 119 3.26 -13.18 -6.79
C TYR A 119 4.37 -14.20 -6.51
N ARG A 120 5.20 -14.47 -7.53
CA ARG A 120 6.32 -15.40 -7.51
C ARG A 120 7.63 -14.72 -7.15
N LEU A 121 7.72 -13.39 -7.22
CA LEU A 121 8.89 -12.60 -6.84
C LEU A 121 8.46 -11.30 -6.16
N ARG A 122 9.00 -11.02 -4.97
CA ARG A 122 8.80 -9.75 -4.26
C ARG A 122 10.12 -9.22 -3.74
N ASP A 123 10.42 -7.96 -4.03
CA ASP A 123 11.60 -7.28 -3.51
C ASP A 123 11.28 -6.52 -2.21
N PHE A 124 12.07 -6.79 -1.17
CA PHE A 124 12.03 -6.11 0.11
C PHE A 124 13.22 -5.18 0.22
N VAL A 125 12.99 -3.89 0.02
CA VAL A 125 13.99 -2.84 0.20
C VAL A 125 14.15 -2.55 1.69
N TYR A 126 15.39 -2.51 2.17
CA TYR A 126 15.74 -2.35 3.60
C TYR A 126 14.92 -3.30 4.50
N PRO A 127 14.95 -4.62 4.27
CA PRO A 127 14.07 -5.58 4.93
C PRO A 127 14.18 -5.50 6.44
N ARG A 128 13.02 -5.48 7.12
CA ARG A 128 12.91 -5.31 8.57
C ARG A 128 12.08 -6.43 9.20
N HIS A 129 12.40 -6.78 10.44
CA HIS A 129 11.59 -7.62 11.29
C HIS A 129 11.51 -7.00 12.69
N SER A 130 10.31 -6.90 13.26
CA SER A 130 10.07 -6.33 14.59
C SER A 130 10.78 -4.97 14.79
N ASN A 131 10.62 -4.07 13.81
CA ASN A 131 11.16 -2.70 13.74
C ASN A 131 12.65 -2.55 13.39
N TYR A 132 13.47 -3.60 13.50
CA TYR A 132 14.90 -3.54 13.16
C TYR A 132 15.17 -4.03 11.74
N ARG A 133 16.17 -3.44 11.09
CA ARG A 133 16.67 -3.93 9.81
C ARG A 133 17.38 -5.26 10.02
N ILE A 134 17.18 -6.21 9.11
CA ILE A 134 17.78 -7.54 9.22
C ILE A 134 19.30 -7.45 9.06
N SER A 135 20.02 -8.07 9.98
CA SER A 135 21.48 -8.24 9.91
C SER A 135 21.85 -9.11 8.72
N TRP A 136 22.99 -8.81 8.10
CA TRP A 136 23.54 -9.59 7.00
C TRP A 136 23.78 -11.07 7.36
N CYS A 137 24.09 -11.34 8.63
CA CYS A 137 24.35 -12.67 9.16
C CYS A 137 23.16 -13.19 9.97
N TYR A 138 22.90 -14.50 9.85
CA TYR A 138 21.76 -15.16 10.47
C TYR A 138 21.94 -15.21 12.00
N ASP A 139 23.16 -15.53 12.45
CA ASP A 139 23.55 -15.67 13.86
C ASP A 139 24.73 -14.72 14.18
N GLY A 140 24.54 -13.40 14.03
CA GLY A 140 25.55 -12.36 14.33
C GLY A 140 26.72 -12.30 13.34
N ASP A 141 27.50 -13.38 13.29
CA ASP A 141 28.70 -13.54 12.46
C ASP A 141 28.66 -14.77 11.55
N LYS A 142 27.67 -15.66 11.75
CA LYS A 142 27.54 -16.91 10.99
C LYS A 142 26.32 -16.90 10.07
N GLY A 143 26.38 -17.68 8.99
CA GLY A 143 25.25 -17.87 8.08
C GLY A 143 24.89 -16.61 7.29
N CYS A 144 25.90 -15.87 6.82
CA CYS A 144 25.71 -14.58 6.16
C CYS A 144 25.20 -14.68 4.72
N GLY A 145 24.50 -13.64 4.27
CA GLY A 145 23.94 -13.56 2.93
C GLY A 145 22.79 -14.55 2.72
N LYS A 146 23.05 -15.67 2.01
CA LYS A 146 22.00 -16.59 1.53
C LYS A 146 21.11 -17.11 2.65
N ARG A 147 21.72 -17.60 3.75
CA ARG A 147 20.97 -18.24 4.84
C ARG A 147 20.07 -17.24 5.57
N ALA A 148 20.58 -16.05 5.90
CA ALA A 148 19.80 -14.98 6.49
C ALA A 148 18.69 -14.48 5.55
N ALA A 149 19.00 -14.25 4.27
CA ALA A 149 18.03 -13.80 3.27
C ALA A 149 16.92 -14.83 3.03
N HIS A 150 17.27 -16.11 2.90
CA HIS A 150 16.31 -17.18 2.71
C HIS A 150 15.41 -17.34 3.94
N SER A 151 15.98 -17.28 5.15
CA SER A 151 15.21 -17.34 6.40
C SER A 151 14.21 -16.18 6.52
N PHE A 152 14.63 -14.96 6.12
CA PHE A 152 13.74 -13.82 6.01
C PHE A 152 12.56 -14.12 5.06
N CYS A 153 12.86 -14.59 3.84
CA CYS A 153 11.82 -14.92 2.86
C CYS A 153 10.83 -15.98 3.36
N ARG A 154 11.32 -17.04 4.01
CA ARG A 154 10.46 -18.06 4.65
C ARG A 154 9.55 -17.46 5.70
N ARG A 155 10.07 -16.56 6.55
CA ARG A 155 9.29 -15.85 7.58
C ARG A 155 8.25 -14.90 7.00
N MET A 156 8.49 -14.37 5.80
CA MET A 156 7.56 -13.56 5.04
C MET A 156 6.57 -14.36 4.17
N GLY A 157 6.61 -15.71 4.21
CA GLY A 157 5.68 -16.59 3.49
C GLY A 157 6.10 -16.98 2.07
N TYR A 158 7.37 -16.75 1.70
CA TYR A 158 7.95 -17.13 0.41
C TYR A 158 8.75 -18.43 0.51
N LEU A 159 9.03 -19.09 -0.62
CA LEU A 159 9.79 -20.34 -0.64
C LEU A 159 11.29 -20.13 -0.53
N GLU A 160 11.84 -19.08 -1.14
CA GLU A 160 13.29 -18.85 -1.20
C GLU A 160 13.68 -17.39 -1.40
N ALA A 161 14.97 -17.07 -1.25
CA ALA A 161 15.58 -15.81 -1.68
C ALA A 161 16.25 -15.98 -3.05
N LYS A 162 15.89 -15.15 -4.02
CA LYS A 162 16.46 -15.14 -5.38
C LYS A 162 17.67 -14.23 -5.52
N SER A 163 17.61 -13.05 -4.94
CA SER A 163 18.73 -12.09 -4.93
C SER A 163 18.71 -11.28 -3.65
N TYR A 164 19.87 -10.77 -3.27
CA TYR A 164 20.04 -9.91 -2.09
C TYR A 164 21.36 -9.18 -2.19
N LYS A 165 21.45 -8.02 -1.53
CA LYS A 165 22.68 -7.22 -1.48
C LYS A 165 22.94 -6.71 -0.07
N VAL A 166 24.20 -6.73 0.35
CA VAL A 166 24.63 -6.15 1.63
C VAL A 166 24.72 -4.63 1.53
N GLN A 167 24.43 -3.97 2.64
CA GLN A 167 24.81 -2.60 2.92
C GLN A 167 25.70 -2.59 4.16
N GLU A 168 26.86 -1.98 4.01
CA GLU A 168 27.81 -1.70 5.10
C GLU A 168 27.38 -0.48 5.90
N HIS A 169 27.89 -0.33 7.12
CA HIS A 169 27.69 0.82 7.99
C HIS A 169 26.22 1.18 8.25
N VAL A 170 25.42 0.19 8.62
CA VAL A 170 24.01 0.35 8.99
C VAL A 170 23.92 0.68 10.48
N PRO A 171 23.25 1.75 10.93
CA PRO A 171 23.30 2.17 12.34
C PRO A 171 22.83 1.11 13.36
N ALA A 172 21.86 0.29 12.98
CA ALA A 172 21.36 -0.80 13.81
C ALA A 172 20.79 -1.95 12.97
N THR A 173 21.12 -3.17 13.33
CA THR A 173 20.56 -4.39 12.72
C THR A 173 20.19 -5.44 13.77
N LYS A 174 19.38 -6.42 13.35
CA LYS A 174 18.98 -7.56 14.19
C LYS A 174 19.24 -8.87 13.48
N ALA A 175 19.95 -9.79 14.13
CA ALA A 175 20.14 -11.16 13.67
C ALA A 175 18.82 -11.93 13.71
N LEU A 176 18.54 -12.75 12.69
CA LEU A 176 17.27 -13.47 12.58
C LEU A 176 17.21 -14.75 13.42
N GLY A 177 18.34 -15.42 13.64
CA GLY A 177 18.42 -16.67 14.38
C GLY A 177 18.54 -16.46 15.89
N THR A 178 19.34 -15.49 16.31
CA THR A 178 19.63 -15.22 17.73
C THR A 178 18.85 -14.05 18.31
N ASP A 179 18.15 -13.27 17.49
CA ASP A 179 17.52 -12.00 17.86
C ASP A 179 18.50 -10.94 18.42
N GLU A 180 19.81 -11.16 18.29
CA GLU A 180 20.88 -10.28 18.74
C GLU A 180 20.87 -8.95 17.97
N LEU A 181 21.08 -7.86 18.69
CA LEU A 181 21.12 -6.50 18.14
C LEU A 181 22.56 -6.04 17.94
N CYS A 182 22.84 -5.51 16.77
CA CYS A 182 24.08 -4.80 16.48
C CYS A 182 23.78 -3.30 16.44
N PHE A 183 24.63 -2.51 17.10
CA PHE A 183 24.58 -1.04 17.08
C PHE A 183 25.96 -0.48 16.75
N GLY A 184 26.01 0.58 15.95
CA GLY A 184 27.24 1.26 15.58
C GLY A 184 27.53 1.21 14.08
N ASN A 185 28.73 1.65 13.71
CA ASN A 185 29.13 1.78 12.30
C ASN A 185 29.61 0.47 11.67
N ASP A 186 29.87 -0.58 12.45
CA ASP A 186 30.39 -1.84 11.90
C ASP A 186 29.27 -2.83 11.56
N CYS A 187 28.01 -2.45 11.79
CA CYS A 187 26.88 -3.32 11.54
C CYS A 187 26.55 -3.39 10.04
N ARG A 188 26.27 -4.61 9.58
CA ARG A 188 25.94 -4.91 8.19
C ARG A 188 24.50 -5.38 8.11
N GLY A 189 23.77 -4.86 7.13
CA GLY A 189 22.36 -5.22 6.91
C GLY A 189 22.06 -5.41 5.44
N PHE A 190 20.90 -5.99 5.13
CA PHE A 190 20.50 -6.16 3.73
C PHE A 190 20.02 -4.83 3.12
N LEU A 191 20.57 -4.42 1.98
CA LEU A 191 20.04 -3.33 1.14
C LEU A 191 18.69 -3.72 0.53
N HIS A 192 18.62 -4.92 -0.03
CA HIS A 192 17.40 -5.51 -0.56
C HIS A 192 17.45 -7.04 -0.44
N ILE A 193 16.28 -7.67 -0.42
CA ILE A 193 16.10 -9.13 -0.58
C ILE A 193 14.91 -9.36 -1.52
N ALA A 194 15.16 -10.01 -2.66
CA ALA A 194 14.11 -10.52 -3.53
C ALA A 194 13.73 -11.95 -3.11
N CYS A 195 12.49 -12.11 -2.65
CA CYS A 195 11.92 -13.39 -2.25
C CYS A 195 11.06 -13.98 -3.35
N ALA A 196 11.12 -15.30 -3.55
CA ALA A 196 10.29 -15.99 -4.51
C ALA A 196 9.46 -17.11 -3.91
N ARG A 197 8.32 -17.37 -4.54
CA ARG A 197 7.42 -18.49 -4.24
C ARG A 197 7.53 -19.57 -5.30
#